data_AF-A0A379TL61-F1
#
_entry.id   AF-A0A379TL61-F1
#
_cell.length_a   1.000
_cell.length_b   1.000
_cell.length_c   1.000
_cell.angle_alpha   90.00
_cell.angle_beta   90.00
_cell.angle_gamma   90.00
#
_symmetry.space_group_name_H-M   'P 1'
#
loop_
_entity.id
_entity.type
_entity.pdbx_description
1 polymer ?
#
loop_
_entity_poly.entity_id
_entity_poly.type
_entity_poly.pdbx_seq_one_letter_code
_entity_poly.pdbx_strand_id
1 'polypeptide(L)'
;MATKLQDENTPCLAATPSEPRPTVLVFDSGVGGLSVYDEIRRLLPDLHYIYAFDNVAFPYGEKSETFIVERVVEIVTAVQQRYPLSLAVIACNTASTVSLPALREKFAFPVVGVVPAI
;
A
#
# COMPACT_ATOMS: atom_id res chain seq x y z
N MET A 1 -4.15 57.15 -14.98
CA MET A 1 -2.92 56.43 -14.55
C MET A 1 -3.14 54.95 -14.78
N ALA A 2 -2.43 54.37 -15.75
CA ALA A 2 -2.53 52.97 -16.14
C ALA A 2 -1.61 52.12 -15.26
N THR A 3 -2.12 51.05 -14.66
CA THR A 3 -1.32 50.08 -13.90
C THR A 3 -0.97 48.93 -14.85
N LYS A 4 0.33 48.74 -15.09
CA LYS A 4 0.90 47.69 -15.97
C LYS A 4 0.44 46.30 -15.54
N LEU A 5 -0.01 45.50 -16.51
CA LEU A 5 -0.06 44.05 -16.42
C LEU A 5 1.38 43.50 -16.33
N GLN A 6 1.65 42.65 -15.36
CA GLN A 6 2.91 41.91 -15.25
C GLN A 6 2.77 40.60 -16.05
N ASP A 7 3.30 40.60 -17.28
CA ASP A 7 3.43 39.43 -18.16
C ASP A 7 4.74 38.68 -17.88
N GLU A 8 4.91 38.12 -16.69
CA GLU A 8 6.05 37.22 -16.41
C GLU A 8 5.51 35.95 -15.75
N ASN A 9 5.09 34.98 -16.58
CA ASN A 9 4.87 33.62 -16.12
C ASN A 9 6.23 33.00 -15.78
N THR A 10 6.51 32.82 -14.49
CA THR A 10 7.61 31.97 -14.03
C THR A 10 7.43 30.58 -14.64
N PRO A 11 8.33 30.09 -15.50
CA PRO A 11 8.23 28.72 -15.96
C PRO A 11 8.39 27.80 -14.75
N CYS A 12 7.39 26.95 -14.52
CA CYS A 12 7.48 25.88 -13.53
C CYS A 12 8.75 25.08 -13.86
N LEU A 13 9.73 25.05 -12.96
CA LEU A 13 10.90 24.19 -13.16
C LEU A 13 10.40 22.79 -13.45
N ALA A 14 10.90 22.20 -14.54
CA ALA A 14 10.59 20.82 -14.89
C ALA A 14 10.84 19.95 -13.65
N ALA A 15 9.84 19.17 -13.25
CA ALA A 15 9.95 18.29 -12.09
C ALA A 15 11.17 17.39 -12.27
N THR A 16 12.18 17.56 -11.42
CA THR A 16 13.33 16.67 -11.39
C THR A 16 12.81 15.27 -11.06
N PRO A 17 13.05 14.25 -11.91
CA PRO A 17 12.69 12.89 -11.56
C PRO A 17 13.43 12.53 -10.28
N SER A 18 12.69 12.18 -9.22
CA SER A 18 13.32 11.63 -8.03
C SER A 18 13.86 10.24 -8.36
N GLU A 19 15.00 9.88 -7.76
CA GLU A 19 15.54 8.52 -7.85
C GLU A 19 14.44 7.48 -7.53
N PRO A 20 14.38 6.36 -8.25
CA PRO A 20 13.34 5.36 -8.05
C PRO A 20 13.39 4.81 -6.62
N ARG A 21 12.36 5.12 -5.83
CA ARG A 21 12.20 4.69 -4.45
C ARG A 21 11.55 3.29 -4.42
N PRO A 22 11.98 2.38 -3.53
CA PRO A 22 11.32 1.09 -3.36
C PRO A 22 9.83 1.28 -3.06
N THR A 23 8.98 0.50 -3.73
CA THR A 23 7.52 0.59 -3.56
C THR A 23 7.04 -0.42 -2.53
N VAL A 24 6.38 0.07 -1.48
CA VAL A 24 5.82 -0.75 -0.39
C VAL A 24 4.30 -0.69 -0.44
N LEU A 25 3.68 -1.85 -0.53
CA LEU A 25 2.24 -2.00 -0.35
C LEU A 25 1.93 -2.18 1.14
N VAL A 26 1.02 -1.40 1.69
CA VAL A 26 0.34 -1.68 2.96
C VAL A 26 -1.12 -1.99 2.66
N PHE A 27 -1.54 -3.20 3.02
CA PHE A 27 -2.88 -3.70 2.76
C PHE A 27 -3.64 -3.96 4.06
N ASP A 28 -4.89 -3.53 4.13
CA ASP A 28 -5.84 -3.87 5.18
C ASP A 28 -7.24 -4.14 4.61
N SER A 29 -8.11 -4.78 5.38
CA SER A 29 -9.53 -4.87 5.02
C SER A 29 -10.24 -3.50 5.06
N GLY A 30 -9.73 -2.55 5.86
CA GLY A 30 -10.31 -1.21 6.01
C GLY A 30 -9.27 -0.14 6.34
N VAL A 31 -9.60 0.74 7.29
CA VAL A 31 -8.73 1.87 7.71
C VAL A 31 -7.82 1.54 8.89
N GLY A 32 -7.98 0.38 9.53
CA GLY A 32 -7.23 0.00 10.73
C GLY A 32 -5.72 -0.11 10.47
N GLY A 33 -5.36 -0.52 9.25
CA GLY A 33 -3.97 -0.62 8.79
C GLY A 33 -3.24 0.71 8.68
N LEU A 34 -3.91 1.86 8.74
CA LEU A 34 -3.25 3.17 8.73
C LEU A 34 -2.32 3.37 9.93
N SER A 35 -2.65 2.76 11.08
CA SER A 35 -1.77 2.79 12.26
C SER A 35 -0.43 2.10 12.03
N VAL A 36 -0.45 0.95 11.33
CA VAL A 36 0.76 0.22 10.92
C VAL A 36 1.54 1.03 9.87
N TYR A 37 0.83 1.59 8.88
CA TYR A 37 1.44 2.48 7.88
C TYR A 37 2.16 3.67 8.51
N ASP A 38 1.54 4.34 9.48
CA ASP A 38 2.10 5.54 10.13
C ASP A 38 3.43 5.21 10.84
N GLU A 39 3.51 4.08 11.54
CA GLU A 39 4.76 3.64 12.17
C GLU A 39 5.84 3.27 11.14
N ILE A 40 5.48 2.57 10.05
CA ILE A 40 6.45 2.25 9.00
C ILE A 40 6.97 3.53 8.36
N ARG A 41 6.08 4.48 8.03
CA ARG A 41 6.45 5.77 7.43
C ARG A 41 7.33 6.61 8.35
N ARG A 42 7.08 6.58 9.66
CA ARG A 42 7.89 7.30 10.64
C ARG A 42 9.34 6.80 10.66
N LEU A 43 9.54 5.49 10.46
CA LEU A 43 10.87 4.87 10.41
C LEU A 43 11.53 4.97 9.02
N LEU A 44 10.74 4.91 7.95
CA LEU A 44 11.22 4.83 6.56
C LEU A 44 10.50 5.88 5.67
N PRO A 45 10.69 7.19 5.92
CA PRO A 45 9.89 8.25 5.29
C PRO A 45 10.07 8.35 3.77
N ASP A 46 11.18 7.86 3.25
CA ASP A 46 11.61 8.04 1.86
C ASP A 46 11.18 6.88 0.93
N LEU A 47 10.25 6.02 1.34
CA LEU A 47 9.70 4.98 0.46
C LEU A 47 8.52 5.48 -0.36
N HIS A 48 8.23 4.79 -1.46
CA HIS A 48 6.99 5.00 -2.21
C HIS A 48 5.91 4.07 -1.65
N TYR A 49 4.91 4.64 -0.98
CA TYR A 49 3.86 3.86 -0.34
C TYR A 49 2.60 3.77 -1.19
N ILE A 50 2.04 2.57 -1.24
CA ILE A 50 0.70 2.31 -1.74
C ILE A 50 -0.10 1.76 -0.57
N TYR A 51 -1.18 2.46 -0.19
CA TYR A 51 -2.16 1.93 0.75
C TYR A 51 -3.37 1.41 -0.02
N ALA A 52 -3.70 0.14 0.16
CA ALA A 52 -4.88 -0.47 -0.44
C ALA A 52 -5.77 -1.04 0.65
N PHE A 53 -7.08 -0.79 0.54
CA PHE A 53 -8.06 -1.41 1.41
C PHE A 53 -9.28 -1.91 0.65
N ASP A 54 -9.81 -3.04 1.08
CA ASP A 54 -10.93 -3.72 0.42
C ASP A 54 -12.28 -3.31 1.01
N ASN A 55 -12.72 -2.10 0.66
CA ASN A 55 -14.00 -1.57 1.10
C ASN A 55 -15.22 -2.38 0.61
N VAL A 56 -15.05 -3.23 -0.40
CA VAL A 56 -16.13 -4.05 -0.98
C VAL A 56 -16.41 -5.28 -0.12
N ALA A 57 -15.37 -5.95 0.38
CA ALA A 57 -15.52 -7.16 1.19
C ALA A 57 -15.31 -6.95 2.70
N PHE A 58 -15.10 -5.71 3.14
CA PHE A 58 -15.10 -5.34 4.55
C PHE A 58 -16.45 -5.69 5.24
N PRO A 59 -16.44 -6.21 6.48
CA PRO A 59 -15.30 -6.63 7.29
C PRO A 59 -14.86 -8.07 7.01
N TYR A 60 -13.55 -8.34 7.09
CA TYR A 60 -13.00 -9.67 6.82
C TYR A 60 -13.31 -10.70 7.91
N GLY A 61 -13.57 -10.26 9.15
CA GLY A 61 -13.91 -11.15 10.26
C GLY A 61 -15.18 -12.00 10.05
N GLU A 62 -16.03 -11.62 9.09
CA GLU A 62 -17.27 -12.33 8.75
C GLU A 62 -17.12 -13.25 7.53
N LYS A 63 -15.92 -13.34 6.94
CA LYS A 63 -15.69 -14.08 5.69
C LYS A 63 -14.98 -15.40 5.98
N SER A 64 -15.15 -16.37 5.07
CA SER A 64 -14.41 -17.64 5.16
C SER A 64 -12.93 -17.43 4.87
N GLU A 65 -12.08 -18.28 5.44
CA GLU A 65 -10.63 -18.21 5.23
C GLU A 65 -10.28 -18.34 3.75
N THR A 66 -10.90 -19.28 3.03
CA THR A 66 -10.69 -19.46 1.58
C THR A 66 -11.01 -18.18 0.80
N PHE A 67 -12.14 -17.53 1.10
CA PHE A 67 -12.51 -16.27 0.46
C PHE A 67 -11.45 -15.19 0.72
N ILE A 68 -10.98 -15.04 1.96
CA ILE A 68 -9.97 -14.05 2.33
C ILE A 68 -8.67 -14.31 1.58
N VAL A 69 -8.20 -15.57 1.53
CA VAL A 69 -6.97 -15.94 0.82
C VAL A 69 -7.07 -15.57 -0.66
N GLU A 70 -8.13 -16.00 -1.35
CA GLU A 70 -8.32 -15.71 -2.77
C GLU A 70 -8.41 -14.21 -3.03
N ARG A 71 -9.17 -13.48 -2.20
CA ARG A 71 -9.40 -12.05 -2.33
C ARG A 71 -8.12 -11.23 -2.13
N VAL A 72 -7.35 -11.54 -1.09
CA VAL A 72 -6.10 -10.82 -0.80
C VAL A 72 -5.07 -11.08 -1.91
N VAL A 73 -4.98 -12.33 -2.38
CA VAL A 73 -4.11 -12.69 -3.50
C VAL A 73 -4.50 -11.93 -4.77
N GLU A 74 -5.78 -11.79 -5.07
CA GLU A 74 -6.29 -11.02 -6.21
C GLU A 74 -5.88 -9.54 -6.11
N ILE A 75 -6.10 -8.91 -4.95
CA ILE A 75 -5.77 -7.50 -4.74
C ILE A 75 -4.27 -7.24 -4.86
N VAL A 76 -3.44 -8.05 -4.19
CA VAL A 76 -1.98 -7.90 -4.26
C VAL A 76 -1.48 -8.11 -5.69
N THR A 77 -2.07 -9.06 -6.44
CA THR A 77 -1.78 -9.27 -7.86
C THR A 77 -2.11 -8.03 -8.69
N ALA A 78 -3.30 -7.45 -8.49
CA ALA A 78 -3.74 -6.26 -9.21
C ALA A 78 -2.86 -5.03 -8.91
N VAL A 79 -2.39 -4.88 -7.67
CA VAL A 79 -1.45 -3.81 -7.31
C VAL A 79 -0.08 -4.05 -7.97
N GLN A 80 0.46 -5.27 -7.91
CA GLN A 80 1.74 -5.61 -8.52
C GLN A 80 1.76 -5.37 -10.03
N GLN A 81 0.64 -5.62 -10.72
CA GLN A 81 0.51 -5.34 -12.16
C GLN A 81 0.59 -3.85 -12.49
N ARG A 82 0.21 -2.97 -11.56
CA ARG A 82 0.27 -1.51 -11.74
C ARG A 82 1.60 -0.92 -11.28
N TYR A 83 2.17 -1.47 -10.22
CA TYR A 83 3.41 -0.98 -9.61
C TYR A 83 4.32 -2.15 -9.22
N PRO A 84 5.60 -2.15 -9.62
CA PRO A 84 6.54 -3.18 -9.19
C PRO A 84 6.77 -3.07 -7.68
N LEU A 85 6.24 -4.02 -6.91
CA LEU A 85 6.35 -4.03 -5.46
C LEU A 85 7.72 -4.55 -5.01
N SER A 86 8.35 -3.82 -4.10
CA SER A 86 9.56 -4.24 -3.39
C SER A 86 9.24 -4.99 -2.11
N LEU A 87 8.07 -4.74 -1.50
CA LEU A 87 7.58 -5.40 -0.28
C LEU A 87 6.05 -5.23 -0.16
N ALA A 88 5.38 -6.20 0.44
CA ALA A 88 3.99 -6.07 0.88
C ALA A 88 3.84 -6.32 2.39
N VAL A 89 3.08 -5.44 3.05
CA VAL A 89 2.67 -5.56 4.45
C VAL A 89 1.17 -5.83 4.48
N ILE A 90 0.78 -6.98 5.04
CA ILE A 90 -0.59 -7.29 5.39
C ILE A 90 -0.82 -6.77 6.80
N ALA A 91 -1.43 -5.59 6.93
CA ALA A 91 -1.68 -4.89 8.19
C ALA A 91 -3.00 -5.31 8.86
N CYS A 92 -3.81 -6.14 8.18
CA CYS A 92 -5.02 -6.74 8.74
C CYS A 92 -4.66 -8.01 9.52
N ASN A 93 -5.02 -8.09 10.81
CA ASN A 93 -4.81 -9.29 11.63
C ASN A 93 -5.49 -10.52 11.02
N THR A 94 -6.79 -10.42 10.70
CA THR A 94 -7.58 -11.53 10.14
C THR A 94 -7.04 -11.99 8.79
N ALA A 95 -6.62 -11.07 7.92
CA ALA A 95 -6.04 -11.44 6.63
C ALA A 95 -4.66 -12.07 6.79
N SER A 96 -3.84 -11.55 7.71
CA SER A 96 -2.45 -12.02 7.90
C SER A 96 -2.40 -13.47 8.35
N THR A 97 -3.29 -13.90 9.24
CA THR A 97 -3.26 -15.27 9.77
C THR A 97 -3.52 -16.33 8.71
N VAL A 98 -4.28 -16.02 7.65
CA VAL A 98 -4.70 -17.00 6.64
C VAL A 98 -3.98 -16.83 5.30
N SER A 99 -3.68 -15.61 4.87
CA SER A 99 -3.20 -15.33 3.50
C SER A 99 -1.68 -15.37 3.34
N LEU A 100 -0.89 -15.25 4.42
CA LEU A 100 0.56 -15.18 4.33
C LEU A 100 1.22 -16.36 3.59
N PRO A 101 0.84 -17.64 3.80
CA PRO A 101 1.44 -18.75 3.06
C PRO A 101 1.25 -18.61 1.54
N ALA A 102 0.01 -18.37 1.10
CA ALA A 102 -0.33 -18.24 -0.31
C ALA A 102 0.38 -17.04 -0.97
N LEU A 103 0.49 -15.92 -0.24
CA LEU A 103 1.20 -14.73 -0.72
C LEU A 103 2.70 -14.99 -0.89
N ARG A 104 3.33 -15.65 0.10
CA ARG A 104 4.77 -15.97 0.07
C ARG A 104 5.13 -17.03 -0.96
N GLU A 105 4.21 -17.93 -1.28
CA GLU A 105 4.39 -18.89 -2.37
C GLU A 105 4.27 -18.22 -3.74
N LYS A 106 3.31 -17.30 -3.91
CA LYS A 106 3.03 -16.67 -5.20
C LYS A 106 4.00 -15.55 -5.58
N PHE A 107 4.44 -14.74 -4.62
CA PHE A 107 5.20 -13.52 -4.89
C PHE A 107 6.67 -13.66 -4.50
N ALA A 108 7.57 -13.18 -5.36
CA ALA A 108 9.02 -13.22 -5.12
C ALA A 108 9.52 -12.13 -4.15
N PHE A 109 8.73 -11.06 -3.93
CA PHE A 109 9.07 -10.01 -2.97
C PHE A 109 8.68 -10.43 -1.54
N PRO A 110 9.33 -9.88 -0.50
CA PRO A 110 8.99 -10.18 0.88
C PRO A 110 7.56 -9.78 1.24
N VAL A 111 6.88 -10.67 1.97
CA VAL A 111 5.54 -10.44 2.52
C VAL A 111 5.58 -10.51 4.04
N VAL A 112 5.31 -9.37 4.66
CA VAL A 112 5.20 -9.19 6.12
C VAL A 112 3.73 -9.20 6.50
N GLY A 113 3.38 -9.83 7.61
CA GLY A 113 2.03 -9.74 8.16
C GLY A 113 2.09 -9.43 9.64
N VAL A 114 0.94 -9.07 10.18
CA VAL A 114 0.76 -8.81 11.62
C VAL A 114 0.06 -10.00 12.28
N VAL A 115 0.37 -10.23 13.54
CA VAL A 115 -0.39 -11.17 14.40
C VAL A 115 -0.86 -10.40 15.63
N PRO A 116 -1.97 -10.80 16.26
CA PRO A 116 -2.38 -10.23 17.54
C PRO A 116 -1.20 -10.27 18.52
N ALA A 117 -0.95 -9.16 19.22
CA ALA A 117 0.03 -9.13 20.29
C ALA A 117 -0.51 -9.97 21.45
N ILE A 118 0.00 -11.20 21.58
CA ILE A 118 -0.29 -12.14 22.68
C ILE A 118 0.70 -11.91 23.80
#